data_AF-A0A7U3YGQ4-F1
#
_entry.id   AF-A0A7U3YGQ4-F1
#
_cell.length_a   1.000
_cell.length_b   1.000
_cell.length_c   1.000
_cell.angle_alpha   90.00
_cell.angle_beta   90.00
_cell.angle_gamma   90.00
#
_symmetry.space_group_name_H-M   'P 1'
#
loop_
_entity.id
_entity.type
_entity.pdbx_description
1 polymer ?
#
loop_
_entity_poly.entity_id
_entity_poly.type
_entity_poly.pdbx_seq_one_letter_code
_entity_poly.pdbx_strand_id
1 'polypeptide(L)'
;MKRGAAFFLESNLFVLLILAILLINKNDWDEDGSIIVFIFISGFELLFMSLFVPACFFYEPVGIKQIIQSIFKKREKNEWIGMALVFFLATLISLGLIFDMPYPSIYLPIWLTVCWVCAFVSIFIQRFVIAYYYFNVNVENDQKSIFNYFFKYSALFIMGFNHYIQLLLSKMPFLLNKLGSSPFSVISTQS
;
A
#
# COMPACT_ATOMS: atom_id res chain seq x y z
N MET A 1 4.33 19.14 13.86
CA MET A 1 2.94 19.46 13.45
C MET A 1 2.74 19.50 11.93
N LYS A 2 3.45 20.35 11.16
CA LYS A 2 3.26 20.42 9.68
C LYS A 2 3.38 19.06 8.95
N ARG A 3 4.31 18.21 9.38
CA ARG A 3 4.51 16.84 8.85
C ARG A 3 3.32 15.92 9.15
N GLY A 4 2.88 15.86 10.41
CA GLY A 4 1.71 15.07 10.80
C GLY A 4 0.41 15.52 10.13
N ALA A 5 0.22 16.83 9.93
CA ALA A 5 -0.94 17.36 9.20
C ALA A 5 -0.94 16.93 7.72
N ALA A 6 0.23 16.92 7.07
CA ALA A 6 0.36 16.41 5.70
C ALA A 6 0.07 14.91 5.62
N PHE A 7 0.61 14.11 6.54
CA PHE A 7 0.30 12.68 6.64
C PHE A 7 -1.21 12.44 6.83
N PHE A 8 -1.83 13.15 7.76
CA PHE A 8 -3.27 13.01 8.03
C PHE A 8 -4.11 13.36 6.79
N LEU A 9 -3.76 14.41 6.05
CA LEU A 9 -4.47 14.79 4.84
C LEU A 9 -4.27 13.73 3.73
N GLU A 10 -3.04 13.26 3.51
CA GLU A 10 -2.75 12.21 2.52
C GLU A 10 -3.48 10.89 2.84
N SER A 11 -3.47 10.45 4.11
CA SER A 11 -4.18 9.24 4.54
C SER A 11 -5.69 9.36 4.38
N ASN A 12 -6.30 10.50 4.74
CA ASN A 12 -7.73 10.69 4.56
C ASN A 12 -8.13 10.77 3.07
N LEU A 13 -7.30 11.40 2.24
CA LEU A 13 -7.51 11.41 0.79
C LEU A 13 -7.47 9.99 0.22
N PHE A 14 -6.56 9.16 0.72
CA PHE A 14 -6.46 7.76 0.34
C PHE A 14 -7.69 6.94 0.76
N VAL A 15 -8.20 7.13 1.99
CA VAL A 15 -9.47 6.51 2.44
C VAL A 15 -10.65 6.95 1.57
N LEU A 16 -10.74 8.24 1.23
CA LEU A 16 -11.78 8.76 0.35
C LEU A 16 -11.73 8.15 -1.05
N LEU A 17 -10.53 7.91 -1.59
CA LEU A 17 -10.36 7.26 -2.88
C LEU A 17 -10.84 5.79 -2.84
N ILE A 18 -10.52 5.05 -1.79
CA ILE A 18 -11.02 3.69 -1.60
C ILE A 18 -12.55 3.69 -1.47
N LEU A 19 -13.09 4.63 -0.68
CA LEU A 19 -14.52 4.80 -0.49
C LEU A 19 -15.24 5.07 -1.82
N ALA A 20 -14.67 5.94 -2.66
CA ALA A 20 -15.22 6.22 -3.99
C ALA A 20 -15.30 4.95 -4.85
N ILE A 21 -14.26 4.11 -4.85
CA ILE A 21 -14.25 2.84 -5.60
C ILE A 21 -15.30 1.85 -5.07
N LEU A 22 -15.53 1.80 -3.77
CA LEU A 22 -16.58 0.96 -3.18
C LEU A 22 -17.97 1.48 -3.56
N LEU A 23 -18.18 2.80 -3.48
CA LEU A 23 -19.46 3.44 -3.74
C LEU A 23 -19.92 3.36 -5.20
N ILE A 24 -19.00 3.14 -6.17
CA ILE A 24 -19.38 2.90 -7.58
C ILE A 24 -20.37 1.75 -7.70
N ASN A 25 -20.21 0.71 -6.89
CA ASN A 25 -21.04 -0.49 -6.92
C ASN A 25 -22.05 -0.55 -5.77
N LYS A 26 -22.41 0.60 -5.18
CA LYS A 26 -23.35 0.65 -4.04
C LYS A 26 -24.69 -0.03 -4.33
N ASN A 27 -25.16 0.02 -5.58
CA ASN A 27 -26.44 -0.56 -5.97
C ASN A 27 -26.42 -2.10 -6.01
N ASP A 28 -25.23 -2.69 -6.08
CA ASP A 28 -25.01 -4.13 -6.17
C ASP A 28 -24.56 -4.70 -4.81
N TRP A 29 -24.64 -3.91 -3.73
CA TRP A 29 -24.31 -4.38 -2.38
C TRP A 29 -25.45 -5.23 -1.83
N ASP A 30 -25.09 -6.40 -1.29
CA ASP A 30 -25.99 -7.22 -0.48
C ASP A 30 -26.44 -6.48 0.80
N GLU A 31 -27.43 -7.02 1.51
CA GLU A 31 -28.00 -6.43 2.73
C GLU A 31 -26.93 -6.02 3.76
N ASP A 32 -25.86 -6.81 3.88
CA ASP A 32 -24.73 -6.57 4.80
C ASP A 32 -23.59 -5.72 4.20
N GLY A 33 -23.66 -5.35 2.92
CA GLY A 33 -22.57 -4.64 2.24
C GLY A 33 -22.24 -3.31 2.89
N SER A 34 -23.24 -2.60 3.42
CA SER A 34 -23.05 -1.37 4.18
C SER A 34 -22.26 -1.57 5.48
N ILE A 35 -22.49 -2.70 6.18
CA ILE A 35 -21.80 -3.07 7.42
C ILE A 35 -20.34 -3.41 7.12
N ILE A 36 -20.10 -4.19 6.06
CA ILE A 36 -18.74 -4.56 5.62
C ILE A 36 -17.94 -3.32 5.27
N VAL A 37 -18.51 -2.39 4.52
CA VAL A 37 -17.86 -1.12 4.15
C VAL A 37 -17.58 -0.28 5.40
N PHE A 38 -18.50 -0.22 6.37
CA PHE A 38 -18.30 0.49 7.62
C PHE A 38 -17.15 -0.10 8.46
N ILE A 39 -17.11 -1.43 8.64
CA ILE A 39 -16.03 -2.14 9.34
C ILE A 39 -14.69 -1.87 8.65
N PHE A 40 -14.69 -1.91 7.32
CA PHE A 40 -13.51 -1.67 6.52
C PHE A 40 -12.95 -0.26 6.70
N ILE A 41 -13.79 0.79 6.56
CA ILE A 41 -13.37 2.19 6.76
C ILE A 41 -12.86 2.39 8.19
N SER A 42 -13.59 1.88 9.18
CA SER A 42 -13.22 2.00 10.59
C SER A 42 -11.87 1.33 10.86
N GLY A 43 -11.59 0.18 10.25
CA GLY A 43 -10.29 -0.49 10.34
C GLY A 43 -9.13 0.34 9.77
N PHE A 44 -9.33 0.98 8.61
CA PHE A 44 -8.34 1.87 8.03
C PHE A 44 -8.11 3.12 8.86
N GLU A 45 -9.16 3.74 9.37
CA GLU A 45 -9.06 4.92 10.24
C GLU A 45 -8.26 4.59 11.51
N LEU A 46 -8.55 3.45 12.16
CA LEU A 46 -7.79 2.99 13.32
C LEU A 46 -6.31 2.77 13.01
N LEU A 47 -6.01 2.18 11.84
CA LEU A 47 -4.63 1.98 11.39
C LEU A 47 -3.91 3.33 11.18
N PHE A 48 -4.55 4.30 10.52
CA PHE A 48 -3.95 5.61 10.30
C PHE A 48 -3.81 6.44 11.59
N MET A 49 -4.75 6.30 12.52
CA MET A 49 -4.64 6.92 13.86
C MET A 49 -3.45 6.34 14.64
N SER A 50 -3.21 5.03 14.55
CA SER A 50 -2.02 4.39 15.13
C SER A 50 -0.71 4.90 14.50
N LEU A 51 -0.70 5.09 13.18
CA LEU A 51 0.46 5.61 12.44
C LEU A 51 0.63 7.14 12.54
N PHE A 52 -0.36 7.88 13.03
CA PHE A 52 -0.31 9.34 13.11
C PHE A 52 0.77 9.85 14.09
N VAL A 53 0.87 9.23 15.26
CA VAL A 53 1.88 9.59 16.28
C VAL A 53 3.30 9.50 15.71
N PRO A 54 3.73 8.36 15.14
CA PRO A 54 5.05 8.28 14.55
C PRO A 54 5.21 9.13 13.28
N ALA A 55 4.15 9.32 12.50
CA ALA A 55 4.18 10.23 11.37
C ALA A 55 4.49 11.68 11.79
N CYS A 56 4.04 12.13 12.96
CA CYS A 56 4.37 13.48 13.43
C CYS A 56 5.88 13.74 13.56
N PHE A 57 6.68 12.71 13.81
CA PHE A 57 8.13 12.82 14.03
C PHE A 57 8.95 12.42 12.80
N PHE A 58 8.60 11.31 12.15
CA PHE A 58 9.46 10.66 11.15
C PHE A 58 8.96 10.77 9.71
N TYR A 59 7.74 11.27 9.51
CA TYR A 59 7.17 11.41 8.17
C TYR A 59 7.85 12.55 7.40
N GLU A 60 8.31 12.22 6.21
CA GLU A 60 8.76 13.19 5.22
C GLU A 60 7.67 13.30 4.17
N PRO A 61 7.01 14.46 4.04
CA PRO A 61 5.95 14.63 3.06
C PRO A 61 6.48 14.41 1.65
N VAL A 62 5.66 13.78 0.82
CA VAL A 62 6.04 13.55 -0.57
C VAL A 62 6.24 14.91 -1.23
N GLY A 63 7.43 15.11 -1.81
CA GLY A 63 7.76 16.36 -2.47
C GLY A 63 6.85 16.53 -3.70
N ILE A 64 5.81 17.36 -3.59
CA ILE A 64 4.86 17.64 -4.69
C ILE A 64 5.59 18.00 -5.98
N LYS A 65 6.71 18.74 -5.89
CA LYS A 65 7.58 19.06 -7.03
C LYS A 65 8.15 17.81 -7.72
N GLN A 66 8.60 16.81 -6.96
CA GLN A 66 9.09 15.54 -7.50
C GLN A 66 7.96 14.72 -8.13
N ILE A 67 6.77 14.71 -7.52
CA ILE A 67 5.58 14.06 -8.09
C ILE A 67 5.24 14.69 -9.45
N ILE A 68 5.09 16.02 -9.49
CA ILE A 68 4.81 16.76 -10.72
C ILE A 68 5.89 16.47 -11.78
N GLN A 69 7.17 16.55 -11.42
CA GLN A 69 8.26 16.21 -12.35
C GLN A 69 8.17 14.78 -12.86
N SER A 70 7.79 13.81 -12.03
CA SER A 70 7.63 12.41 -12.45
C SER A 70 6.40 12.18 -13.34
N ILE A 71 5.32 12.95 -13.15
CA ILE A 71 4.12 12.89 -13.98
C ILE A 71 4.39 13.47 -15.36
N PHE A 72 5.08 14.62 -15.42
CA PHE A 72 5.43 15.30 -16.66
C PHE A 72 6.68 14.75 -17.35
N LYS A 73 7.41 13.81 -16.72
CA LYS A 73 8.54 13.12 -17.35
C LYS A 73 8.04 12.41 -18.60
N LYS A 74 8.69 12.65 -19.74
CA LYS A 74 8.43 11.92 -20.98
C LYS A 74 8.68 10.43 -20.73
N ARG A 75 7.62 9.63 -20.77
CA ARG A 75 7.67 8.18 -20.61
C ARG A 75 7.99 7.51 -21.93
N GLU A 76 8.73 6.42 -21.87
CA GLU A 76 9.06 5.64 -23.06
C GLU A 76 7.90 4.71 -23.45
N LYS A 77 7.85 4.30 -24.73
CA LYS A 77 6.81 3.36 -25.20
C LYS A 77 6.83 2.05 -24.41
N ASN A 78 8.02 1.53 -24.08
CA ASN A 78 8.19 0.29 -23.31
C ASN A 78 7.65 0.42 -21.88
N GLU A 79 7.71 1.62 -21.31
CA GLU A 79 7.18 1.91 -19.98
C GLU A 79 5.64 1.84 -19.96
N TRP A 80 4.99 2.40 -20.99
CA TRP A 80 3.54 2.29 -21.19
C TRP A 80 3.10 0.83 -21.37
N ILE A 81 3.85 0.05 -22.16
CA ILE A 81 3.55 -1.37 -22.38
C ILE A 81 3.69 -2.15 -21.06
N GLY A 82 4.75 -1.92 -20.29
CA GLY A 82 4.93 -2.55 -18.98
C GLY A 82 3.79 -2.23 -18.01
N MET A 83 3.37 -0.96 -17.94
CA MET A 83 2.25 -0.53 -17.10
C MET A 83 0.92 -1.17 -17.53
N ALA A 84 0.64 -1.18 -18.83
CA ALA A 84 -0.57 -1.81 -19.39
C ALA A 84 -0.60 -3.33 -19.13
N LEU A 85 0.56 -3.99 -19.18
CA LEU A 85 0.66 -5.43 -18.94
C LEU A 85 0.37 -5.79 -17.48
N VAL A 86 0.88 -5.00 -16.52
CA VAL A 86 0.54 -5.14 -15.09
C VAL A 86 -0.95 -4.93 -14.87
N PHE A 87 -1.52 -3.87 -15.46
CA PHE A 87 -2.94 -3.59 -15.34
C PHE A 87 -3.78 -4.75 -15.89
N PHE A 88 -3.45 -5.24 -17.09
CA PHE A 88 -4.13 -6.37 -17.72
C PHE A 88 -4.08 -7.64 -16.87
N LEU A 89 -2.92 -7.98 -16.30
CA LEU A 89 -2.78 -9.12 -15.38
C LEU A 89 -3.61 -8.94 -14.11
N ALA A 90 -3.59 -7.75 -13.52
CA ALA A 90 -4.41 -7.44 -12.34
C ALA A 90 -5.90 -7.57 -12.65
N THR A 91 -6.36 -7.08 -13.81
CA THR A 91 -7.75 -7.27 -14.28
C THR A 91 -8.09 -8.74 -14.46
N LEU A 92 -7.19 -9.52 -15.06
CA LEU A 92 -7.43 -10.94 -15.35
C LEU A 92 -7.50 -11.78 -14.07
N ILE A 93 -6.61 -11.53 -13.11
CA ILE A 93 -6.67 -12.13 -11.77
C ILE A 93 -7.98 -11.73 -11.07
N SER A 94 -8.38 -10.47 -11.18
CA SER A 94 -9.60 -9.97 -10.55
C SER A 94 -10.86 -10.59 -11.16
N LEU A 95 -10.89 -10.84 -12.46
CA LEU A 95 -11.99 -11.54 -13.14
C LEU A 95 -12.00 -13.05 -12.85
N GLY A 96 -10.83 -13.65 -12.68
CA GLY A 96 -10.71 -15.10 -12.42
C GLY A 96 -11.02 -15.51 -10.99
N LEU A 97 -10.97 -14.58 -10.04
CA LEU A 97 -11.34 -14.82 -8.66
C LEU A 97 -12.85 -14.64 -8.47
N ILE A 98 -13.52 -15.70 -8.06
CA ILE A 98 -14.94 -15.69 -7.70
C ILE A 98 -15.07 -15.06 -6.31
N PHE A 99 -14.92 -13.74 -6.24
CA PHE A 99 -15.45 -12.98 -5.12
C PHE A 99 -16.83 -12.47 -5.51
N ASP A 100 -17.78 -12.52 -4.58
CA ASP A 100 -19.15 -12.00 -4.75
C ASP A 100 -19.21 -10.46 -4.82
N MET A 101 -18.11 -9.82 -5.26
CA MET A 101 -18.00 -8.37 -5.36
C MET A 101 -17.92 -7.94 -6.83
N PRO A 102 -18.77 -7.01 -7.27
CA PRO A 102 -18.75 -6.50 -8.64
C PRO A 102 -17.47 -5.71 -8.96
N TYR A 103 -17.10 -5.73 -10.23
CA TYR A 103 -16.03 -4.91 -10.78
C TYR A 103 -16.44 -3.42 -10.78
N PRO A 104 -15.58 -2.45 -10.42
CA PRO A 104 -14.15 -2.54 -10.09
C PRO A 104 -13.86 -2.75 -8.60
N SER A 105 -14.86 -2.82 -7.73
CA SER A 105 -14.65 -2.92 -6.28
C SER A 105 -13.83 -4.15 -5.87
N ILE A 106 -13.91 -5.24 -6.64
CA ILE A 106 -13.12 -6.47 -6.46
C ILE A 106 -11.59 -6.26 -6.42
N TYR A 107 -11.06 -5.18 -7.01
CA TYR A 107 -9.63 -4.88 -6.91
C TYR A 107 -9.19 -4.64 -5.47
N LEU A 108 -10.05 -4.06 -4.63
CA LEU A 108 -9.73 -3.69 -3.26
C LEU A 108 -9.45 -4.90 -2.35
N PRO A 109 -10.34 -5.89 -2.22
CA PRO A 109 -10.07 -7.06 -1.37
C PRO A 109 -8.85 -7.86 -1.86
N ILE A 110 -8.66 -7.98 -3.18
CA ILE A 110 -7.48 -8.65 -3.75
C ILE A 110 -6.20 -7.90 -3.39
N TRP A 111 -6.17 -6.60 -3.68
CA TRP A 111 -5.01 -5.75 -3.41
C TRP A 111 -4.66 -5.73 -1.93
N LEU A 112 -5.65 -5.73 -1.05
CA LEU A 112 -5.45 -5.74 0.39
C LEU A 112 -5.01 -7.08 0.94
N THR A 113 -5.53 -8.18 0.40
CA THR A 113 -5.04 -9.52 0.76
C THR A 113 -3.56 -9.64 0.41
N VAL A 114 -3.17 -9.15 -0.76
CA VAL A 114 -1.76 -9.10 -1.17
C VAL A 114 -0.94 -8.19 -0.25
N CYS A 115 -1.44 -6.99 0.08
CA CYS A 115 -0.77 -6.09 1.03
C CYS A 115 -0.60 -6.73 2.41
N TRP A 116 -1.60 -7.48 2.89
CA TRP A 116 -1.59 -8.15 4.19
C TRP A 116 -0.56 -9.28 4.22
N VAL A 117 -0.49 -10.11 3.19
CA VAL A 117 0.56 -11.14 3.04
C VAL A 117 1.94 -10.49 3.01
N CYS A 118 2.11 -9.42 2.24
CA CYS A 118 3.38 -8.70 2.18
C CYS A 118 3.74 -8.09 3.54
N ALA A 119 2.78 -7.50 4.26
CA ALA A 119 2.99 -6.94 5.60
C ALA A 119 3.41 -8.04 6.59
N PHE A 120 2.77 -9.21 6.55
CA PHE A 120 3.13 -10.36 7.37
C PHE A 120 4.56 -10.83 7.12
N VAL A 121 4.97 -11.00 5.85
CA VAL A 121 6.36 -11.34 5.49
C VAL A 121 7.36 -10.30 6.03
N SER A 122 6.94 -9.05 6.05
CA SER A 122 7.79 -7.93 6.45
C SER A 122 8.07 -7.88 7.95
N ILE A 123 7.24 -8.54 8.76
CA ILE A 123 7.51 -8.73 10.21
C ILE A 123 8.81 -9.52 10.40
N PHE A 124 9.06 -10.52 9.55
CA PHE A 124 10.23 -11.39 9.67
C PHE A 124 11.47 -10.80 8.98
N ILE A 125 11.31 -10.13 7.83
CA ILE A 125 12.43 -9.71 6.98
C ILE A 125 12.26 -8.28 6.43
N GLN A 126 11.93 -7.32 7.31
CA GLN A 126 11.70 -5.91 6.96
C GLN A 126 12.78 -5.29 6.06
N ARG A 127 14.07 -5.50 6.37
CA ARG A 127 15.20 -4.93 5.59
C ARG A 127 15.24 -5.45 4.16
N PHE A 128 14.89 -6.72 3.96
CA PHE A 128 14.90 -7.35 2.64
C PHE A 128 13.75 -6.80 1.78
N VAL A 129 12.57 -6.61 2.36
CA VAL A 129 11.40 -6.06 1.64
C VAL A 129 11.67 -4.63 1.18
N ILE A 130 12.30 -3.80 2.02
CA ILE A 130 12.72 -2.45 1.65
C ILE A 130 13.75 -2.48 0.50
N ALA A 131 14.78 -3.33 0.59
CA ALA A 131 15.81 -3.44 -0.43
C ALA A 131 15.27 -3.97 -1.76
N TYR A 132 14.41 -4.98 -1.72
CA TYR A 132 13.77 -5.56 -2.90
C TYR A 132 12.88 -4.54 -3.62
N TYR A 133 12.12 -3.73 -2.87
CA TYR A 133 11.33 -2.64 -3.46
C TYR A 133 12.23 -1.65 -4.20
N TYR A 134 13.31 -1.15 -3.58
CA TYR A 134 14.21 -0.22 -4.24
C TYR A 134 14.88 -0.81 -5.48
N PHE A 135 15.29 -2.07 -5.43
CA PHE A 135 15.90 -2.76 -6.58
C PHE A 135 14.96 -2.78 -7.80
N ASN A 136 13.68 -3.07 -7.59
CA ASN A 136 12.70 -3.16 -8.67
C ASN A 136 12.14 -1.78 -9.08
N VAL A 137 12.12 -0.78 -8.20
CA VAL A 137 11.55 0.54 -8.51
C VAL A 137 12.58 1.49 -9.13
N ASN A 138 13.83 1.41 -8.68
CA ASN A 138 14.96 2.19 -9.21
C ASN A 138 15.65 1.49 -10.38
N VAL A 139 14.88 0.89 -11.30
CA VAL A 139 15.42 0.44 -12.59
C VAL A 139 16.18 1.62 -13.20
N GLU A 140 17.50 1.51 -13.27
CA GLU A 140 18.37 2.53 -13.86
C GLU A 140 17.95 2.77 -15.32
N ASN A 141 18.07 4.02 -15.78
CA ASN A 141 17.62 4.44 -17.12
C ASN A 141 18.26 3.62 -18.27
N ASP A 142 19.31 2.86 -17.99
CA ASP A 142 20.05 2.05 -18.97
C ASP A 142 19.37 0.69 -19.23
N GLN A 143 18.41 0.28 -18.40
CA GLN A 143 17.74 -1.01 -18.48
C GLN A 143 16.30 -0.91 -19.04
N LYS A 144 16.17 -0.42 -20.28
CA LYS A 144 14.90 -0.08 -20.97
C LYS A 144 14.09 -1.28 -21.50
N SER A 145 14.10 -2.39 -20.79
CA SER A 145 13.32 -3.58 -21.17
C SER A 145 11.88 -3.49 -20.68
N ILE A 146 10.93 -3.99 -21.48
CA ILE A 146 9.51 -4.12 -21.10
C ILE A 146 9.38 -4.93 -19.81
N PHE A 147 10.19 -5.99 -19.64
CA PHE A 147 10.20 -6.81 -18.42
C PHE A 147 10.59 -6.01 -17.17
N ASN A 148 11.56 -5.11 -17.28
CA ASN A 148 11.98 -4.29 -16.14
C ASN A 148 10.90 -3.30 -15.75
N TYR A 149 10.22 -2.70 -16.73
CA TYR A 149 9.05 -1.87 -16.47
C TYR A 149 7.90 -2.67 -15.87
N PHE A 150 7.66 -3.91 -16.33
CA PHE A 150 6.67 -4.81 -15.75
C PHE A 150 6.95 -5.11 -14.27
N PHE A 151 8.18 -5.51 -13.91
CA PHE A 151 8.54 -5.75 -12.52
C PHE A 151 8.50 -4.48 -11.67
N LYS A 152 8.91 -3.34 -12.22
CA LYS A 152 8.79 -2.03 -11.56
C LYS A 152 7.35 -1.69 -11.20
N TYR A 153 6.44 -1.79 -12.16
CA TYR A 153 5.03 -1.47 -11.93
C TYR A 153 4.33 -2.52 -11.07
N SER A 154 4.73 -3.79 -11.17
CA SER A 154 4.25 -4.85 -10.28
C SER A 154 4.69 -4.59 -8.83
N ALA A 155 5.96 -4.25 -8.60
CA ALA A 155 6.47 -3.91 -7.28
C ALA A 155 5.80 -2.65 -6.70
N LEU A 156 5.55 -1.62 -7.54
CA LEU A 156 4.78 -0.44 -7.12
C LEU A 156 3.35 -0.80 -6.71
N PHE A 157 2.67 -1.63 -7.49
CA PHE A 157 1.28 -2.02 -7.23
C PHE A 157 1.15 -2.93 -5.99
N ILE A 158 1.99 -3.96 -5.89
CA ILE A 158 1.94 -4.98 -4.84
C ILE A 158 2.57 -4.51 -3.54
N MET A 159 3.74 -3.88 -3.61
CA MET A 159 4.55 -3.55 -2.43
C MET A 159 4.58 -2.05 -2.10
N GLY A 160 4.08 -1.16 -2.96
CA GLY A 160 4.18 0.29 -2.73
C GLY A 160 3.60 0.74 -1.40
N PHE A 161 2.39 0.31 -1.07
CA PHE A 161 1.74 0.64 0.20
C PHE A 161 2.45 0.01 1.41
N ASN A 162 2.81 -1.26 1.30
CA ASN A 162 3.52 -1.98 2.35
C ASN A 162 4.92 -1.40 2.62
N HIS A 163 5.65 -1.02 1.56
CA HIS A 163 6.95 -0.35 1.65
C HIS A 163 6.83 1.01 2.34
N TYR A 164 5.81 1.80 2.00
CA TYR A 164 5.55 3.09 2.64
C TYR A 164 5.35 2.93 4.16
N ILE A 165 4.53 1.96 4.59
CA ILE A 165 4.31 1.66 6.01
C ILE A 165 5.61 1.19 6.67
N GLN A 166 6.36 0.28 6.04
CA GLN A 166 7.63 -0.22 6.59
C GLN A 166 8.71 0.84 6.69
N LEU A 167 8.79 1.77 5.74
CA LEU A 167 9.73 2.87 5.78
C LEU A 167 9.41 3.76 6.99
N LEU A 168 8.13 4.07 7.21
CA LEU A 168 7.66 4.81 8.38
C LEU A 168 8.01 4.08 9.69
N LEU A 169 7.80 2.76 9.75
CA LEU A 169 8.16 1.90 10.89
C LEU A 169 9.67 1.79 11.12
N SER A 170 10.47 1.72 10.05
CA SER A 170 11.92 1.56 10.13
C SER A 170 12.65 2.77 10.72
N LYS A 171 12.03 3.95 10.61
CA LYS A 171 12.54 5.21 11.19
C LYS A 171 12.21 5.34 12.68
N MET A 172 11.40 4.45 13.26
CA MET A 172 11.05 4.48 14.69
C MET A 172 12.14 3.80 15.56
N PRO A 173 12.45 4.32 16.77
CA PRO A 173 13.39 3.67 17.68
C PRO A 173 12.79 2.37 18.25
N PHE A 174 13.35 1.24 17.82
CA PHE A 174 13.34 -0.18 18.28
C PHE A 174 12.16 -0.78 19.10
N LEU A 175 11.45 -0.05 19.97
CA LEU A 175 10.41 -0.57 20.86
C LEU A 175 9.04 -0.79 20.17
N LEU A 176 8.64 0.07 19.22
CA LEU A 176 7.38 -0.11 18.49
C LEU A 176 7.46 -1.16 17.36
N ASN A 177 8.66 -1.46 16.86
CA ASN A 177 8.89 -2.53 15.88
C ASN A 177 8.71 -3.94 16.48
N LYS A 178 8.69 -4.05 17.81
CA LYS A 178 8.57 -5.31 18.56
C LYS A 178 7.28 -5.44 19.39
N LEU A 179 6.60 -4.33 19.68
CA LEU A 179 5.29 -4.33 20.37
C LEU A 179 4.11 -4.66 19.45
N GLY A 180 4.24 -4.45 18.14
CA GLY A 180 3.26 -4.93 17.16
C GLY A 180 3.33 -6.44 16.88
N SER A 181 4.30 -7.16 17.45
CA SER A 181 4.55 -8.58 17.15
C SER A 181 4.33 -9.55 18.32
N SER A 182 3.75 -9.12 19.45
CA SER A 182 3.31 -10.06 20.50
C SER A 182 2.40 -9.40 21.56
N PRO A 183 1.26 -10.01 21.92
CA PRO A 183 0.67 -9.82 23.26
C PRO A 183 1.31 -10.74 24.32
N PHE A 184 2.38 -11.47 24.02
CA PHE A 184 2.85 -12.63 24.79
C PHE A 184 4.29 -12.55 25.35
N SER A 185 4.94 -11.39 25.35
CA SER A 185 6.32 -11.24 25.86
C SER A 185 6.43 -10.75 27.31
N VAL A 186 5.33 -10.74 28.08
CA VAL A 186 5.33 -10.31 29.50
C VAL A 186 5.44 -11.48 30.51
N ILE A 187 5.56 -12.75 30.08
CA ILE A 187 5.50 -13.90 31.01
C ILE A 187 6.87 -14.55 31.35
N SER A 188 8.00 -14.18 30.75
CA SER A 188 9.26 -14.93 30.98
C SER A 188 10.43 -14.17 31.63
N THR A 189 10.18 -13.11 32.39
CA THR A 189 11.20 -12.50 33.26
C THR A 189 10.77 -12.43 34.72
N GLN A 190 10.23 -13.54 35.22
CA GLN A 190 10.31 -13.93 36.63
C GLN A 190 10.41 -15.46 36.73
N SER A 191 11.63 -15.99 36.68
CA SER A 191 12.06 -17.22 37.37
C SER A 191 13.57 -17.33 37.32
#